data_AF-A0A699HAH9-F1
#
_entry.id   AF-A0A699HAH9-F1
#
_cell.length_a   1.000
_cell.length_b   1.000
_cell.length_c   1.000
_cell.angle_alpha   90.00
_cell.angle_beta   90.00
_cell.angle_gamma   90.00
#
_symmetry.space_group_name_H-M   'P 1'
#
loop_
_entity.id
_entity.type
_entity.pdbx_description
1 polymer ?
#
loop_
_entity_poly.entity_id
_entity_poly.type
_entity_poly.pdbx_seq_one_letter_code
_entity_poly.pdbx_strand_id
1 'polypeptide(L)'
;WTKDHPLEQVIRNPSQSVRTGRQLESDGEMCMFALTVSRTEPKHIKEAMADSAWIESIQEELHQFDRLEIKQIRLPEPLILLESNISYQVV
;
A
#
# COMPACT_ATOMS: atom_id res chain seq x y z
N TRP A 1 39.60 -27.24 -2.87
CA TRP A 1 38.79 -27.82 -1.78
C TRP A 1 37.36 -27.35 -2.03
N THR A 2 36.62 -28.09 -2.85
CA THR A 2 35.23 -27.75 -3.22
C THR A 2 34.36 -28.79 -2.54
N LYS A 3 33.90 -28.48 -1.34
CA LYS A 3 32.86 -29.27 -0.69
C LYS A 3 31.55 -28.73 -1.21
N ASP A 4 31.01 -29.39 -2.22
CA ASP A 4 29.64 -29.12 -2.65
C ASP A 4 28.72 -29.46 -1.47
N HIS A 5 28.01 -28.44 -0.97
CA HIS A 5 27.06 -28.59 0.11
C HIS A 5 25.76 -29.19 -0.46
N PRO A 6 25.37 -30.43 -0.10
CA PRO A 6 24.16 -31.06 -0.62
C PRO A 6 22.92 -30.24 -0.28
N LEU A 7 21.99 -30.09 -1.23
CA LEU A 7 20.72 -29.38 -0.99
C LEU A 7 19.91 -29.98 0.18
N GLU A 8 20.09 -31.28 0.44
CA GLU A 8 19.50 -32.03 1.56
C GLU A 8 19.92 -31.49 2.94
N GLN A 9 21.04 -30.76 3.02
CA GLN A 9 21.53 -30.14 4.26
C GLN A 9 21.01 -28.71 4.46
N VAL A 10 20.29 -28.15 3.48
CA VAL A 10 19.76 -26.79 3.57
C VAL A 10 18.39 -26.83 4.26
N ILE A 11 18.36 -26.38 5.53
CA ILE A 11 17.15 -26.38 6.38
C ILE A 11 16.04 -25.47 5.83
N ARG A 12 16.41 -24.43 5.07
CA ARG A 12 15.48 -23.45 4.49
C ARG A 12 15.38 -23.65 2.98
N ASN A 13 14.19 -23.46 2.40
CA ASN A 13 14.03 -23.48 0.95
C ASN A 13 14.97 -22.42 0.31
N PRO A 14 15.94 -22.82 -0.55
CA PRO A 14 16.85 -21.89 -1.21
C PRO A 14 16.15 -20.84 -2.08
N SER A 15 14.95 -21.13 -2.55
CA SER A 15 14.12 -20.22 -3.34
C SER A 15 13.30 -19.25 -2.47
N GLN A 16 13.26 -19.41 -1.15
CA GLN A 16 12.62 -18.45 -0.25
C GLN A 16 13.56 -17.29 0.04
N SER A 17 13.06 -16.07 -0.16
CA SER A 17 13.77 -14.86 0.24
C SER A 17 13.98 -14.83 1.76
N VAL A 18 15.13 -14.32 2.17
CA VAL A 18 15.46 -14.11 3.58
C VAL A 18 14.80 -12.82 4.04
N ARG A 19 13.62 -12.94 4.68
CA ARG A 19 13.05 -11.85 5.46
C ARG A 19 13.92 -11.57 6.68
N THR A 20 14.37 -10.32 6.81
CA THR A 20 15.04 -9.82 8.01
C THR A 20 14.00 -9.37 9.04
N GLY A 21 14.38 -9.27 10.32
CA GLY A 21 13.45 -8.82 11.37
C GLY A 21 12.80 -7.46 11.06
N ARG A 22 13.54 -6.54 10.43
CA ARG A 22 13.03 -5.25 9.95
C ARG A 22 11.95 -5.39 8.87
N GLN A 23 12.09 -6.38 7.98
CA GLN A 23 11.08 -6.64 6.95
C GLN A 23 9.77 -7.13 7.59
N LEU A 24 9.85 -8.00 8.61
CA LEU A 24 8.66 -8.48 9.32
C LEU A 24 7.96 -7.37 10.10
N GLU A 25 8.72 -6.45 10.68
CA GLU A 25 8.18 -5.27 11.37
C GLU A 25 7.43 -4.37 10.38
N SER A 26 8.06 -4.03 9.25
CA SER A 26 7.41 -3.24 8.19
C SER A 26 6.21 -3.96 7.54
N ASP A 27 6.30 -5.27 7.30
CA ASP A 27 5.18 -6.07 6.81
C ASP A 27 4.02 -6.10 7.82
N GLY A 28 4.35 -6.12 9.13
CA GLY A 28 3.38 -6.02 10.23
C GLY A 28 2.71 -4.65 10.31
N GLU A 29 3.48 -3.56 10.23
CA GLU A 29 2.96 -2.19 10.17
C GLU A 29 2.02 -1.98 8.98
N MET A 30 2.44 -2.46 7.80
CA MET A 30 1.64 -2.41 6.58
C MET A 30 0.36 -3.26 6.71
N CYS A 31 0.42 -4.42 7.35
CA CYS A 31 -0.75 -5.26 7.58
C CYS A 31 -1.74 -4.60 8.57
N MET A 32 -1.24 -3.98 9.64
CA MET A 32 -2.06 -3.22 10.58
C MET A 32 -2.70 -1.99 9.94
N PHE A 33 -1.97 -1.28 9.07
CA PHE A 33 -2.49 -0.19 8.27
C PHE A 33 -3.63 -0.66 7.36
N ALA A 34 -3.38 -1.70 6.55
CA ALA A 34 -4.39 -2.27 5.65
C ALA A 34 -5.67 -2.72 6.41
N LEU A 35 -5.51 -3.38 7.56
CA LEU A 35 -6.64 -3.78 8.41
C LEU A 35 -7.44 -2.59 8.94
N THR A 36 -6.76 -1.48 9.27
CA THR A 36 -7.42 -0.26 9.76
C THR A 36 -8.20 0.40 8.63
N VAL A 37 -7.57 0.58 7.47
CA VAL A 37 -8.21 1.13 6.26
C VAL A 37 -9.42 0.29 5.86
N SER A 38 -9.30 -1.04 5.79
CA SER A 38 -10.45 -1.92 5.47
C SER A 38 -11.58 -1.86 6.50
N ARG A 39 -11.29 -1.46 7.74
CA ARG A 39 -12.30 -1.32 8.79
C ARG A 39 -13.01 0.03 8.74
N THR A 40 -12.29 1.08 8.35
CA THR A 40 -12.82 2.45 8.23
C THR A 40 -13.34 2.76 6.83
N GLU A 41 -13.20 1.84 5.87
CA GLU A 41 -13.72 1.97 4.51
C GLU A 41 -15.26 2.13 4.52
N PRO A 42 -15.79 3.30 4.11
CA PRO A 42 -17.22 3.56 4.09
C PRO A 42 -17.88 2.85 2.92
N LYS A 43 -19.03 2.22 3.17
CA LYS A 43 -19.76 1.45 2.15
C LYS A 43 -20.53 2.33 1.17
N HIS A 44 -20.78 3.58 1.54
CA HIS A 44 -21.57 4.52 0.78
C HIS A 44 -20.81 5.83 0.54
N ILE A 45 -20.93 6.36 -0.67
CA ILE A 45 -20.22 7.58 -1.10
C ILE A 45 -20.55 8.77 -0.19
N LYS A 46 -21.81 8.90 0.25
CA LYS A 46 -22.22 10.00 1.14
C LYS A 46 -21.58 9.91 2.53
N GLU A 47 -21.38 8.70 3.03
CA GLU A 47 -20.71 8.46 4.31
C GLU A 47 -19.21 8.76 4.17
N ALA A 48 -18.59 8.33 3.05
CA ALA A 48 -17.20 8.65 2.75
C ALA A 48 -16.93 10.16 2.63
N MET A 49 -17.85 10.91 2.03
CA MET A 49 -17.73 12.37 1.91
C MET A 49 -17.93 13.11 3.25
N ALA A 50 -18.56 12.48 4.24
CA ALA A 50 -18.81 13.06 5.55
C ALA A 50 -17.78 12.65 6.61
N ASP A 51 -16.99 11.60 6.34
CA ASP A 51 -15.96 11.09 7.24
C ASP A 51 -14.60 11.73 6.92
N SER A 52 -14.24 12.76 7.69
CA SER A 52 -12.98 13.47 7.52
C SER A 52 -11.75 12.59 7.75
N ALA A 53 -11.82 11.62 8.68
CA ALA A 53 -10.70 10.74 8.97
C ALA A 53 -10.45 9.77 7.82
N TRP A 54 -11.51 9.31 7.15
CA TRP A 54 -11.41 8.52 5.93
C TRP A 54 -10.77 9.32 4.79
N ILE A 55 -11.21 10.57 4.58
CA ILE A 55 -10.66 11.45 3.54
C ILE A 55 -9.16 11.71 3.76
N GLU A 56 -8.78 12.05 4.99
CA GLU A 56 -7.36 12.26 5.35
C GLU A 56 -6.52 10.98 5.12
N SER A 57 -7.06 9.80 5.45
CA SER A 57 -6.37 8.53 5.23
C SER A 57 -6.12 8.23 3.74
N ILE A 58 -7.10 8.50 2.87
CA ILE A 58 -6.95 8.31 1.42
C ILE A 58 -5.94 9.32 0.83
N GLN A 59 -5.92 10.55 1.34
CA GLN A 59 -4.94 11.56 0.93
C GLN A 59 -3.52 11.18 1.34
N GLU A 60 -3.32 10.69 2.57
CA GLU A 60 -2.02 10.20 3.05
C GLU A 60 -1.54 9.02 2.19
N GLU A 61 -2.42 8.07 1.87
CA GLU A 61 -2.10 6.93 1.01
C GLU A 61 -1.70 7.35 -0.42
N LEU A 62 -2.46 8.25 -1.06
CA LEU A 62 -2.12 8.81 -2.37
C LEU A 62 -0.77 9.53 -2.34
N HIS A 63 -0.48 10.29 -1.28
CA HIS A 63 0.81 10.94 -1.12
C HIS A 63 1.96 9.93 -0.96
N GLN A 64 1.74 8.79 -0.29
CA GLN A 64 2.72 7.70 -0.27
C GLN A 64 2.92 7.09 -1.66
N PHE A 65 1.86 6.91 -2.46
CA PHE A 65 1.97 6.44 -3.84
C PHE A 65 2.80 7.38 -4.72
N ASP A 66 2.58 8.69 -4.60
CA ASP A 66 3.35 9.71 -5.32
C ASP A 66 4.83 9.69 -4.91
N ARG A 67 5.09 9.58 -3.60
CA ARG A 67 6.46 9.47 -3.04
C ARG A 67 7.19 8.21 -3.49
N LEU A 68 6.47 7.13 -3.75
CA LEU A 68 7.04 5.87 -4.25
C LEU A 68 7.36 5.91 -5.75
N GLU A 69 7.14 7.04 -6.45
CA GLU A 69 7.38 7.23 -7.90
C GLU A 69 6.84 6.05 -8.76
N ILE A 70 5.73 5.44 -8.38
CA ILE A 70 5.11 4.34 -9.15
C ILE A 70 4.40 4.95 -10.38
N LYS A 71 5.16 5.40 -11.37
CA LYS A 71 4.70 5.98 -12.65
C LYS A 71 3.91 5.01 -13.55
N GLN A 72 3.46 3.87 -13.04
CA GLN A 72 3.05 2.75 -13.89
C GLN A 72 1.83 1.98 -13.41
N ILE A 73 0.85 2.68 -12.83
CA ILE A 73 -0.54 2.21 -12.88
C ILE A 73 -1.33 3.26 -13.63
N ARG A 74 -1.74 2.93 -14.85
CA ARG A 74 -2.63 3.74 -15.68
C ARG A 74 -3.95 3.90 -14.91
N LEU A 75 -4.09 4.98 -14.15
CA LEU A 75 -5.36 5.36 -13.55
C LEU A 75 -6.39 5.52 -14.69
N PRO A 76 -7.57 4.88 -14.61
CA PRO A 76 -8.61 5.09 -15.61
C PRO A 76 -9.04 6.57 -15.57
N GLU A 77 -9.13 7.17 -16.76
CA GLU A 77 -9.53 8.56 -17.02
C GLU A 77 -10.63 9.17 -16.12
N PRO A 78 -11.66 8.44 -15.61
CA PRO A 78 -12.60 8.97 -14.63
C PRO A 78 -11.99 9.58 -13.34
N LEU A 79 -10.78 9.16 -12.92
CA LEU A 79 -10.16 9.70 -11.69
C LEU A 79 -9.50 11.08 -11.91
N ILE A 80 -9.00 11.37 -13.11
CA ILE A 80 -8.34 12.66 -13.43
C ILE A 80 -9.36 13.82 -13.43
N LEU A 81 -10.61 13.53 -13.77
CA LEU A 81 -11.70 14.52 -13.75
C LEU A 81 -12.17 14.87 -12.34
N LEU A 82 -12.00 13.97 -11.36
CA LEU A 82 -12.33 14.24 -9.96
C LEU A 82 -11.29 15.16 -9.30
N GLU A 83 -9.99 14.94 -9.57
CA GLU A 83 -8.90 15.81 -9.10
C GLU A 83 -9.05 17.24 -9.62
N SER A 84 -9.42 17.40 -10.89
CA SER A 84 -9.70 18.72 -11.46
C SER A 84 -10.96 19.34 -10.86
N ASN A 85 -12.03 18.58 -10.62
CA ASN A 85 -13.26 19.10 -9.99
C ASN A 85 -13.06 19.50 -8.52
N ILE A 86 -12.25 18.78 -7.75
CA ILE A 86 -11.90 19.16 -6.36
C ILE A 86 -11.09 20.46 -6.35
N SER A 87 -10.15 20.63 -7.28
CA SER A 87 -9.36 21.86 -7.42
C SER A 87 -10.21 23.10 -7.77
N TYR A 88 -11.23 22.95 -8.63
CA TYR A 88 -12.16 24.03 -8.98
C TYR A 88 -13.16 24.42 -7.87
N GLN A 89 -13.40 23.56 -6.87
CA GLN A 89 -14.33 23.85 -5.76
C GLN A 89 -13.65 24.52 -4.55
N VAL A 90 -12.32 24.70 -4.59
CA VAL A 90 -11.51 25.32 -3.52
C VAL A 90 -11.00 26.73 -3.93
N VAL A 91 -11.45 27.29 -5.06
CA VAL A 91 -11.19 28.67 -5.49
C VAL A 91 -12.49 29.48 -5.58
#